data_AF-A0A535V1P5-F1
#
_entry.id   AF-A0A535V1P5-F1
#
_cell.length_a   1.000
_cell.length_b   1.000
_cell.length_c   1.000
_cell.angle_alpha   90.00
_cell.angle_beta   90.00
_cell.angle_gamma   90.00
#
_symmetry.space_group_name_H-M   'P 1'
#
loop_
_entity.id
_entity.type
_entity.pdbx_description
1 polymer ?
#
loop_
_entity_poly.entity_id
_entity_poly.type
_entity_poly.pdbx_seq_one_letter_code
_entity_poly.pdbx_strand_id
1 'polypeptide(L)'
;MMIVIMVLTLFFVSSALSGVLLAQLAAPTATPSPTPTPLPPTTTPTPVPFMSGSAAYLIDADTGRVLYTMNSSQPLPIASTTKIMTAIVAIENANLEQGVTVEQSDLDQVPLGASKAGLVAGDYFRLHTLLYGL
;
A
#
# COMPACT_ATOMS: atom_id res chain seq x y z
N MET A 1 -56.34 -12.58 24.73
CA MET A 1 -56.19 -13.86 23.99
C MET A 1 -56.34 -13.63 22.49
N MET A 2 -55.54 -12.72 21.91
CA MET A 2 -55.59 -12.38 20.47
C MET A 2 -54.18 -12.07 19.92
N ILE A 3 -53.24 -11.71 20.80
CA ILE A 3 -51.82 -11.46 20.47
C ILE A 3 -51.00 -12.77 20.39
N VAL A 4 -51.34 -13.80 21.17
CA VAL A 4 -50.61 -15.09 21.15
C VAL A 4 -50.88 -15.90 19.86
N ILE A 5 -52.03 -15.71 19.22
CA ILE A 5 -52.42 -16.42 17.99
C ILE A 5 -51.76 -15.79 16.74
N MET A 6 -51.44 -14.49 16.75
CA MET A 6 -50.73 -13.82 15.63
C MET A 6 -49.23 -14.15 15.56
N VAL A 7 -48.58 -14.45 16.70
CA VAL A 7 -47.14 -14.76 16.71
C VAL A 7 -46.87 -16.21 16.27
N LEU A 8 -47.84 -17.10 16.49
CA LEU A 8 -47.70 -18.52 16.15
C LEU A 8 -47.96 -18.82 14.66
N THR A 9 -48.80 -18.03 13.99
CA THR A 9 -49.05 -18.18 12.54
C THR A 9 -47.95 -17.57 11.67
N LEU A 10 -47.15 -16.64 12.20
CA LEU A 10 -46.01 -16.07 11.47
C LEU A 10 -44.78 -17.00 11.44
N PHE A 11 -44.68 -17.97 12.36
CA PHE A 11 -43.57 -18.90 12.43
C PHE A 11 -43.74 -20.15 11.53
N PHE A 12 -44.96 -20.47 11.09
CA PHE A 12 -45.24 -21.71 10.35
C PHE A 12 -45.24 -21.59 8.82
N VAL A 13 -45.13 -20.39 8.25
CA VAL A 13 -45.13 -20.21 6.78
C VAL A 13 -43.71 -20.27 6.17
N SER A 14 -42.65 -20.38 6.97
CA SER A 14 -41.27 -20.31 6.44
C SER A 14 -40.53 -21.65 6.33
N SER A 15 -41.16 -22.79 6.64
CA SER A 15 -40.50 -24.10 6.57
C SER A 15 -40.76 -24.89 5.28
N ALA A 16 -41.50 -24.33 4.32
CA ALA A 16 -41.82 -24.96 3.04
C ALA A 16 -41.24 -24.17 1.85
N LEU A 17 -39.93 -23.92 1.87
CA LEU A 17 -39.15 -23.69 0.66
C LEU A 17 -37.72 -24.23 0.87
N SER A 18 -37.65 -25.49 1.33
CA SER A 18 -36.46 -26.31 1.16
C SER A 18 -36.27 -26.58 -0.32
N GLY A 19 -35.19 -26.05 -0.86
CA GLY A 19 -34.75 -26.31 -2.23
C GLY A 19 -35.16 -25.20 -3.17
N VAL A 20 -34.26 -24.24 -3.34
CA VAL A 20 -33.68 -23.86 -4.65
C VAL A 20 -32.73 -22.67 -4.39
N LEU A 21 -31.46 -22.93 -4.72
CA LEU A 21 -30.46 -21.95 -5.13
C LEU A 21 -29.79 -21.07 -4.05
N LEU A 22 -29.05 -21.71 -3.14
CA LEU A 22 -27.72 -21.18 -2.81
C LEU A 22 -26.81 -21.42 -4.02
N ALA A 23 -26.86 -20.52 -4.99
CA ALA A 23 -25.76 -20.38 -5.92
C ALA A 23 -24.56 -19.93 -5.11
N GLN A 24 -23.73 -20.89 -4.69
CA GLN A 24 -22.41 -20.66 -4.18
C GLN A 24 -21.70 -19.78 -5.21
N LEU A 25 -21.51 -18.49 -4.90
CA LEU A 25 -20.61 -17.65 -5.67
C LEU A 25 -19.21 -18.18 -5.33
N ALA A 26 -18.79 -19.20 -6.07
CA ALA A 26 -17.42 -19.67 -6.02
C ALA A 26 -16.55 -18.44 -6.26
N ALA A 27 -15.77 -18.04 -5.25
CA ALA A 27 -14.71 -17.07 -5.45
C ALA A 27 -13.90 -17.55 -6.67
N PRO A 28 -13.59 -16.67 -7.65
CA PRO A 28 -12.78 -17.08 -8.77
C PRO A 28 -11.52 -17.70 -8.21
N THR A 29 -11.33 -18.99 -8.45
CA THR A 29 -10.10 -19.68 -8.07
C THR A 29 -9.01 -18.90 -8.78
N ALA A 30 -8.17 -18.19 -8.03
CA ALA A 30 -7.03 -17.51 -8.59
C ALA A 30 -6.20 -18.58 -9.30
N THR A 31 -6.28 -18.61 -10.63
CA THR A 31 -5.41 -19.44 -11.45
C THR A 31 -3.99 -19.06 -11.01
N PRO A 32 -3.13 -20.01 -10.61
CA PRO A 32 -1.75 -19.67 -10.29
C PRO A 32 -1.18 -18.95 -11.51
N SER A 33 -0.84 -17.66 -11.34
CA SER A 33 -0.12 -16.92 -12.38
C SER A 33 1.14 -17.72 -12.66
N PRO A 34 1.42 -18.11 -13.92
CA PRO A 34 2.62 -18.87 -14.21
C PRO A 34 3.82 -18.10 -13.68
N THR A 35 4.67 -18.77 -12.89
CA THR A 35 5.95 -18.22 -12.48
C THR A 35 6.66 -17.71 -13.73
N PRO A 36 7.05 -16.42 -13.81
CA PRO A 36 7.70 -15.88 -14.99
C PRO A 36 8.93 -16.75 -15.27
N THR A 37 8.91 -17.44 -16.41
CA THR A 37 10.06 -18.22 -16.86
C THR A 37 11.15 -17.20 -17.20
N PRO A 38 12.33 -17.24 -16.57
CA PRO A 38 13.38 -16.27 -16.86
C PRO A 38 13.73 -16.34 -18.34
N LEU A 39 13.48 -15.24 -19.05
CA LEU A 39 13.80 -15.13 -20.47
C LEU A 39 15.33 -15.20 -20.63
N PRO A 40 15.85 -15.97 -21.60
CA PRO A 40 17.28 -15.95 -21.90
C PRO A 40 17.75 -14.52 -22.13
N PRO A 41 18.97 -14.15 -21.72
CA PRO A 41 19.49 -12.81 -21.98
C PRO A 41 19.52 -12.58 -23.50
N THR A 42 18.68 -11.66 -23.99
CA THR A 42 18.66 -11.24 -25.38
C THR A 42 20.02 -10.63 -25.71
N THR A 43 20.73 -11.19 -26.70
CA THR A 43 22.04 -10.71 -27.16
C THR A 43 21.96 -9.48 -28.06
N THR A 44 20.74 -9.05 -28.42
CA THR A 44 20.51 -7.80 -29.14
C THR A 44 20.80 -6.63 -28.21
N PRO A 45 21.72 -5.69 -28.57
CA PRO A 45 21.93 -4.50 -27.78
C PRO A 45 20.61 -3.75 -27.64
N THR A 46 20.10 -3.67 -26.41
CA THR A 46 18.90 -2.89 -26.11
C THR A 46 19.27 -1.43 -26.34
N PRO A 47 18.53 -0.70 -27.20
CA PRO A 47 18.78 0.73 -27.38
C PRO A 47 18.75 1.41 -26.02
N VAL A 48 19.84 2.10 -25.67
CA VAL A 48 19.89 2.85 -24.41
C VAL A 48 18.84 3.96 -24.47
N PRO A 49 17.87 3.99 -23.55
CA PRO A 49 16.86 5.05 -23.55
C PRO A 49 17.55 6.39 -23.28
N PHE A 50 17.13 7.43 -24.01
CA PHE A 50 17.54 8.79 -23.66
C PHE A 50 16.97 9.14 -22.28
N MET A 51 17.81 9.65 -21.39
CA MET A 51 17.42 10.02 -20.04
C MET A 51 17.96 11.40 -19.68
N SER A 52 17.09 12.25 -19.13
CA SER A 52 17.41 13.63 -18.75
C SER A 52 17.91 13.78 -17.31
N GLY A 53 17.80 12.74 -16.48
CA GLY A 53 18.26 12.75 -15.09
C GLY A 53 19.79 12.76 -14.98
N SER A 54 20.32 13.20 -13.83
CA SER A 54 21.78 13.20 -13.58
C SER A 54 22.34 11.82 -13.25
N ALA A 55 21.52 10.92 -12.73
CA ALA A 55 21.86 9.53 -12.42
C ALA A 55 20.63 8.61 -12.55
N ALA A 56 20.88 7.32 -12.75
CA ALA A 56 19.86 6.30 -12.91
C ALA A 56 20.36 4.92 -12.52
N TYR A 57 19.45 4.08 -12.03
CA TYR A 57 19.72 2.68 -11.73
C TYR A 57 18.44 1.87 -11.95
N LEU A 58 18.53 0.82 -12.78
CA LEU A 58 17.44 -0.12 -13.01
C LEU A 58 17.91 -1.52 -12.68
N ILE A 59 17.14 -2.18 -11.81
CA ILE A 59 17.40 -3.51 -11.31
C ILE A 59 16.15 -4.37 -11.49
N ASP A 60 16.37 -5.63 -11.83
CA ASP A 60 15.35 -6.67 -11.71
C ASP A 60 15.18 -7.02 -10.22
N ALA A 61 14.01 -6.74 -9.66
CA ALA A 61 13.77 -6.85 -8.22
C ALA A 61 13.82 -8.29 -7.69
N ASP A 62 13.52 -9.29 -8.54
CA ASP A 62 13.49 -10.71 -8.15
C ASP A 62 14.90 -11.32 -8.16
N THR A 63 15.71 -10.97 -9.16
CA THR A 63 17.03 -11.56 -9.38
C THR A 63 18.19 -10.70 -8.90
N GLY A 64 17.93 -9.42 -8.62
CA GLY A 64 18.96 -8.43 -8.31
C GLY A 64 19.85 -8.05 -9.51
N ARG A 65 19.49 -8.49 -10.73
CA ARG A 65 20.28 -8.21 -11.93
C ARG A 65 20.17 -6.73 -12.30
N VAL A 66 21.32 -6.07 -12.46
CA VAL A 66 21.37 -4.71 -13.01
C VAL A 66 21.06 -4.74 -14.50
N LEU A 67 20.01 -4.02 -14.89
CA LEU A 67 19.56 -3.90 -16.28
C LEU A 67 20.12 -2.63 -16.93
N TYR A 68 20.31 -1.57 -16.15
CA TYR A 68 20.86 -0.29 -16.61
C TYR A 68 21.44 0.52 -15.46
N THR A 69 22.50 1.29 -15.73
CA THR A 69 23.08 2.25 -14.77
C THR A 69 23.65 3.47 -15.50
N MET A 70 23.53 4.63 -14.86
CA MET A 70 24.16 5.89 -15.26
C MET A 70 24.52 6.66 -13.99
N ASN A 71 25.82 6.93 -13.78
CA ASN A 71 26.33 7.66 -12.60
C ASN A 71 25.82 7.12 -11.23
N SER A 72 25.48 5.83 -11.13
CA SER A 72 24.74 5.31 -9.97
C SER A 72 25.47 5.36 -8.63
N SER A 73 26.79 5.48 -8.66
CA SER A 73 27.62 5.58 -7.44
C SER A 73 27.95 7.03 -7.06
N GLN A 74 27.43 8.01 -7.81
CA GLN A 74 27.67 9.43 -7.54
C GLN A 74 26.77 9.90 -6.38
N PRO A 75 27.34 10.51 -5.32
CA PRO A 75 26.53 11.14 -4.27
C PRO A 75 25.77 12.34 -4.84
N LEU A 76 24.45 12.35 -4.67
CA LEU A 76 23.57 13.42 -5.14
C LEU A 76 22.55 13.79 -4.05
N PRO A 77 22.04 15.03 -4.01
CA PRO A 77 20.89 15.36 -3.17
C PRO A 77 19.67 14.55 -3.59
N ILE A 78 19.11 13.78 -2.66
CA ILE A 78 18.03 12.82 -2.95
C ILE A 78 16.63 13.37 -2.64
N ALA A 79 16.54 14.59 -2.09
CA ALA A 79 15.30 15.27 -1.72
C ALA A 79 14.33 14.36 -0.94
N SER A 80 13.05 14.32 -1.33
CA SER A 80 12.02 13.54 -0.65
C SER A 80 12.21 12.03 -0.70
N THR A 81 13.09 11.47 -1.54
CA THR A 81 13.37 10.02 -1.48
C THR A 81 14.04 9.60 -0.17
N THR A 82 14.60 10.55 0.58
CA THR A 82 15.00 10.37 2.00
C THR A 82 13.91 9.69 2.83
N LYS A 83 12.64 10.01 2.55
CA LYS A 83 11.47 9.47 3.27
C LYS A 83 11.33 7.97 3.15
N ILE A 84 11.91 7.32 2.14
CA ILE A 84 11.95 5.85 2.02
C ILE A 84 12.67 5.26 3.24
N MET A 85 13.84 5.81 3.61
CA MET A 85 14.58 5.34 4.78
C MET A 85 13.86 5.71 6.08
N THR A 86 13.26 6.89 6.17
CA THR A 86 12.43 7.28 7.32
C THR A 86 11.29 6.27 7.56
N ALA A 87 10.59 5.87 6.48
CA ALA A 87 9.51 4.91 6.56
C ALA A 87 10.01 3.52 6.98
N ILE A 88 11.11 3.03 6.40
CA ILE A 88 11.72 1.74 6.78
C ILE A 88 12.05 1.73 8.27
N VAL A 89 12.78 2.74 8.76
CA VAL A 89 13.16 2.83 10.18
C VAL A 89 11.94 2.86 11.09
N ALA A 90 10.90 3.64 10.74
CA ALA A 90 9.67 3.69 11.52
C ALA A 90 8.93 2.34 11.54
N ILE A 91 8.81 1.66 10.40
CA ILE A 91 8.15 0.36 10.29
C ILE A 91 8.88 -0.72 11.10
N GLU A 92 10.21 -0.73 11.06
CA GLU A 92 11.01 -1.76 11.73
C GLU A 92 11.12 -1.55 13.24
N ASN A 93 11.07 -0.30 13.72
CA ASN A 93 11.45 0.02 15.10
C ASN A 93 10.32 0.64 15.95
N ALA A 94 9.19 1.04 15.34
CA ALA A 94 8.11 1.70 16.05
C ALA A 94 6.83 0.84 16.08
N ASN A 95 5.93 1.14 17.03
CA ASN A 95 4.60 0.55 17.02
C ASN A 95 3.70 1.35 16.05
N LEU A 96 3.31 0.74 14.94
CA LEU A 96 2.49 1.40 13.90
C LEU A 96 1.09 1.77 14.39
N GLU A 97 0.58 1.08 15.41
CA GLU A 97 -0.72 1.35 16.01
C GLU A 97 -0.66 2.41 17.12
N GLN A 98 0.53 2.91 17.45
CA GLN A 98 0.67 3.97 18.44
C GLN A 98 -0.03 5.25 17.96
N GLY A 99 -0.72 5.91 18.89
CA GLY A 99 -1.28 7.22 18.68
C GLY A 99 -0.21 8.30 18.71
N VAL A 100 -0.27 9.21 17.74
CA VAL A 100 0.57 10.40 17.65
C VAL A 100 -0.35 11.60 17.64
N THR A 101 -0.17 12.49 18.60
CA THR A 101 -0.81 13.79 18.64
C THR A 101 0.13 14.80 17.99
N VAL A 102 -0.36 15.58 17.03
CA VAL A 102 0.41 16.67 16.41
C VAL A 102 0.52 17.81 17.41
N GLU A 103 1.74 18.15 17.80
CA GLU A 103 2.01 19.29 18.68
C GLU A 103 2.29 20.56 17.87
N GLN A 104 2.06 21.73 18.46
CA GLN A 104 2.40 23.01 17.80
C GLN A 104 3.90 23.08 17.46
N SER A 105 4.75 22.51 18.33
CA SER A 105 6.19 22.40 18.12
C SER A 105 6.57 21.56 16.89
N ASP A 106 5.75 20.60 16.47
CA ASP A 106 5.99 19.85 15.23
C ASP A 106 5.76 20.73 14.00
N LEU A 107 4.73 21.58 14.05
CA LEU A 107 4.37 22.51 12.97
C LEU A 107 5.39 23.65 12.84
N ASP A 108 5.92 24.12 13.97
CA ASP A 108 6.89 25.22 14.02
C ASP A 108 8.24 24.83 13.37
N GLN A 109 8.54 23.53 13.30
CA GLN A 109 9.76 23.01 12.67
C GLN A 109 9.63 22.87 11.14
N VAL A 110 8.44 23.03 10.56
CA VAL A 110 8.21 22.82 9.12
C VAL A 110 8.77 23.97 8.30
N PRO A 111 9.78 23.74 7.43
CA PRO A 111 10.38 24.79 6.63
C PRO A 111 9.38 25.47 5.68
N LEU A 112 9.66 26.72 5.32
CA LEU A 112 8.93 27.42 4.27
C LEU A 112 9.09 26.69 2.93
N GLY A 113 7.98 26.51 2.20
CA GLY A 113 7.96 25.83 0.90
C GLY A 113 7.97 24.29 0.95
N ALA A 114 7.96 23.68 2.14
CA ALA A 114 7.79 22.23 2.27
C ALA A 114 6.39 21.80 1.78
N SER A 115 6.30 20.59 1.19
CA SER A 115 5.01 19.91 0.99
C SER A 115 4.43 19.55 2.36
N LYS A 116 3.13 19.78 2.55
CA LYS A 116 2.45 19.57 3.83
C LYS A 116 1.15 18.81 3.62
N ALA A 117 0.82 17.93 4.57
CA ALA A 117 -0.45 17.20 4.58
C ALA A 117 -1.63 18.00 5.20
N GLY A 118 -1.41 19.26 5.59
CA GLY A 118 -2.46 20.12 6.16
C GLY A 118 -2.82 19.83 7.62
N LEU A 119 -1.92 19.18 8.37
CA LEU A 119 -2.11 18.87 9.79
C LEU A 119 -2.18 20.15 10.64
N VAL A 120 -2.96 20.08 11.72
CA VAL A 120 -3.08 21.15 12.73
C VAL A 120 -2.81 20.61 14.13
N ALA A 121 -2.43 21.50 15.05
CA ALA A 121 -2.13 21.10 16.43
C ALA A 121 -3.37 20.49 17.11
N GLY A 122 -3.17 19.38 17.81
CA GLY A 122 -4.23 18.60 18.44
C GLY A 122 -4.82 17.50 17.54
N ASP A 123 -4.46 17.44 16.25
CA ASP A 123 -4.78 16.28 15.41
C ASP A 123 -4.19 15.01 16.03
N TYR A 124 -4.94 13.90 15.93
CA TYR A 124 -4.54 12.60 16.45
C TYR A 124 -4.67 11.53 15.38
N PHE A 125 -3.56 10.84 15.10
CA PHE A 125 -3.50 9.77 14.12
C PHE A 125 -2.72 8.58 14.66
N ARG A 126 -2.98 7.39 14.12
CA ARG A 126 -2.04 6.27 14.26
C ARG A 126 -0.80 6.56 13.42
N LEU A 127 0.38 6.15 13.89
CA LEU A 127 1.63 6.29 13.14
C LEU A 127 1.51 5.72 11.72
N HIS A 128 0.85 4.56 11.58
CA HIS A 128 0.52 3.94 10.30
C HIS A 128 -0.12 4.93 9.29
N THR A 129 -1.07 5.75 9.73
CA THR A 129 -1.75 6.73 8.86
C THR A 129 -0.83 7.86 8.45
N LEU A 130 0.03 8.33 9.37
CA LEU A 130 1.01 9.38 9.06
C LEU A 130 2.02 8.93 8.01
N LEU A 131 2.41 7.65 8.00
CA LEU A 131 3.34 7.11 7.00
C LEU A 131 2.78 7.14 5.56
N TYR A 132 1.46 7.12 5.38
CA TYR A 132 0.86 7.29 4.05
C TYR A 132 0.90 8.73 3.54
N GLY A 133 0.92 9.71 4.44
CA GLY A 133 1.01 11.13 4.10
C GLY A 133 2.42 11.70 4.11
N LEU A 134 3.44 10.84 4.32
CA LEU A 134 4.82 11.21 4.60
C LEU A 134 5.49 11.97 3.44
#